data_AF-A0A969SQU7-F1
#
_entry.id   AF-A0A969SQU7-F1
#
_cell.length_a   1.000
_cell.length_b   1.000
_cell.length_c   1.000
_cell.angle_alpha   90.00
_cell.angle_beta   90.00
_cell.angle_gamma   90.00
#
_symmetry.space_group_name_H-M   'P 1'
#
loop_
_entity.id
_entity.type
_entity.pdbx_description
1 polymer ?
#
loop_
_entity_poly.entity_id
_entity_poly.type
_entity_poly.pdbx_seq_one_letter_code
_entity_poly.pdbx_strand_id
1 'polypeptide(L)'
;MEVNVSADNKETNPVPLFVTEYRIGTDEDVKNHKAVYVIYRGNNKYVVSDHASVLSITGDWEWEPSPSNRDDEFITRTRFDLADAMKLAEGVYHENCSK
;
A
#
# COMPACT_ATOMS: atom_id res chain seq x y z
N MET A 1 -24.03 48.24 -22.04
CA MET A 1 -23.90 46.89 -22.61
C MET A 1 -23.79 45.92 -21.45
N GLU A 2 -24.68 44.95 -21.43
CA GLU A 2 -24.80 43.90 -20.41
C GLU A 2 -23.85 42.72 -20.68
N VAL A 3 -23.48 42.02 -19.58
CA VAL A 3 -23.05 40.61 -19.38
C VAL A 3 -21.79 40.10 -20.14
N ASN A 4 -20.91 39.27 -19.56
CA ASN A 4 -21.17 38.00 -18.85
C ASN A 4 -20.11 37.65 -17.79
N VAL A 5 -20.61 37.09 -16.69
CA VAL A 5 -19.85 36.26 -15.74
C VAL A 5 -19.52 34.94 -16.41
N SER A 6 -18.27 34.49 -16.35
CA SER A 6 -17.93 33.08 -16.59
C SER A 6 -17.33 32.53 -15.31
N ALA A 7 -18.18 31.82 -14.56
CA ALA A 7 -17.76 30.98 -13.45
C ALA A 7 -17.05 29.76 -14.03
N ASP A 8 -15.73 29.70 -13.90
CA ASP A 8 -14.99 28.46 -14.12
C ASP A 8 -14.91 27.75 -12.78
N ASN A 9 -16.04 27.13 -12.39
CA ASN A 9 -16.11 26.17 -11.29
C ASN A 9 -15.27 24.95 -11.68
N LYS A 10 -13.97 25.00 -11.40
CA LYS A 10 -13.18 23.77 -11.24
C LYS A 10 -13.59 23.18 -9.90
N GLU A 11 -14.65 22.39 -9.95
CA GLU A 11 -15.07 21.48 -8.90
C GLU A 11 -13.81 20.74 -8.43
N THR A 12 -13.29 21.17 -7.28
CA THR A 12 -12.16 20.52 -6.64
C THR A 12 -12.68 19.17 -6.19
N ASN A 13 -12.49 18.14 -7.02
CA ASN A 13 -12.76 16.76 -6.63
C ASN A 13 -12.05 16.55 -5.28
N PRO A 14 -12.79 16.35 -4.17
CA PRO A 14 -12.17 16.15 -2.88
C PRO A 14 -11.37 14.86 -3.00
N VAL A 15 -10.04 14.96 -2.92
CA VAL A 15 -9.17 13.79 -2.78
C VAL A 15 -9.64 13.12 -1.48
N PRO A 16 -10.23 11.91 -1.52
CA PRO A 16 -10.69 11.33 -0.29
C PRO A 16 -9.46 11.07 0.58
N LEU A 17 -9.51 11.55 1.83
CA LEU A 17 -8.50 11.32 2.86
C LEU A 17 -8.56 9.84 3.29
N PHE A 18 -8.23 8.91 2.38
CA PHE A 18 -8.00 7.52 2.75
C PHE A 18 -6.55 7.35 3.19
N VAL A 19 -6.34 6.61 4.27
CA VAL A 19 -5.01 6.23 4.72
C VAL A 19 -4.37 5.38 3.63
N THR A 20 -3.25 5.86 3.09
CA THR A 20 -2.51 5.20 2.00
C THR A 20 -1.45 4.24 2.51
N GLU A 21 -1.11 4.30 3.79
CA GLU A 21 -0.08 3.49 4.41
C GLU A 21 -0.41 3.22 5.87
N TYR A 22 -0.31 1.96 6.28
CA TYR A 22 -0.32 1.53 7.67
C TYR A 22 1.04 0.95 8.02
N ARG A 23 1.59 1.35 9.17
CA ARG A 23 2.85 0.84 9.70
C ARG A 23 2.57 -0.12 10.85
N ILE A 24 3.19 -1.29 10.81
CA ILE A 24 3.20 -2.26 11.90
C ILE A 24 4.64 -2.35 12.44
N GLY A 25 4.81 -1.90 13.69
CA GLY A 25 6.11 -1.84 14.36
C GLY A 25 6.34 -0.55 15.12
N THR A 26 7.31 -0.58 16.04
CA THR A 26 7.78 0.59 16.77
C THR A 26 8.74 1.43 15.93
N ASP A 27 9.06 2.64 16.40
CA ASP A 27 10.08 3.47 15.74
C ASP A 27 11.47 2.81 15.76
N GLU A 28 11.73 1.95 16.75
CA GLU A 28 12.97 1.18 16.82
C GLU A 28 12.99 0.05 15.79
N ASP A 29 11.85 -0.59 15.54
CA ASP A 29 11.72 -1.60 14.47
C ASP A 29 11.92 -0.98 13.09
N VAL A 30 11.45 0.26 12.88
CA VAL A 30 11.72 0.99 11.63
C VAL A 30 13.22 1.22 11.44
N LYS A 31 13.93 1.68 12.48
CA LYS A 31 15.39 1.91 12.42
C LYS A 31 16.16 0.62 12.17
N ASN A 32 15.68 -0.49 12.71
CA ASN A 32 16.31 -1.80 12.61
C ASN A 32 15.81 -2.63 11.41
N HIS A 33 15.02 -2.03 10.49
CA HIS A 33 14.51 -2.72 9.30
C HIS A 33 13.66 -3.96 9.64
N LYS A 34 12.82 -3.86 10.69
CA LYS A 34 11.91 -4.91 11.18
C LYS A 34 10.43 -4.54 11.07
N ALA A 35 10.11 -3.28 10.76
CA ALA A 35 8.74 -2.83 10.58
C ALA A 35 8.16 -3.33 9.24
N VAL A 36 6.86 -3.58 9.23
CA VAL A 36 6.11 -4.02 8.04
C VAL A 36 5.07 -2.97 7.68
N TYR A 37 4.83 -2.79 6.38
CA TYR A 37 3.95 -1.74 5.87
C TYR A 37 2.81 -2.33 5.06
N VAL A 38 1.61 -1.77 5.20
CA VAL A 38 0.46 -2.05 4.33
C VAL A 38 0.19 -0.80 3.49
N ILE A 39 0.47 -0.87 2.19
CA ILE A 39 0.48 0.31 1.31
C ILE A 39 -0.58 0.17 0.23
N TYR A 40 -1.40 1.21 0.06
CA TYR A 40 -2.40 1.28 -0.99
C TYR A 40 -1.74 1.38 -2.38
N ARG A 41 -2.22 0.58 -3.33
CA ARG A 41 -1.73 0.54 -4.71
C ARG A 41 -2.81 0.81 -5.77
N GLY A 42 -3.99 1.27 -5.37
CA GLY A 42 -5.12 1.50 -6.28
C GLY A 42 -6.17 0.38 -6.22
N ASN A 43 -7.36 0.63 -6.77
CA ASN A 43 -8.43 -0.37 -6.95
C ASN A 43 -8.82 -1.13 -5.66
N ASN A 44 -8.81 -0.45 -4.50
CA ASN A 44 -9.02 -1.08 -3.18
C ASN A 44 -8.06 -2.23 -2.88
N LYS A 45 -6.87 -2.18 -3.48
CA LYS A 45 -5.81 -3.17 -3.30
C LYS A 45 -4.60 -2.59 -2.59
N TYR A 46 -4.04 -3.42 -1.73
CA TYR A 46 -2.93 -3.11 -0.86
C TYR A 46 -1.82 -4.14 -1.05
N VAL A 47 -0.60 -3.73 -0.76
CA VAL A 47 0.55 -4.63 -0.64
C VAL A 47 0.99 -4.69 0.82
N VAL A 48 1.48 -5.84 1.25
CA VAL A 48 2.30 -5.95 2.44
C VAL A 48 3.75 -5.81 2.00
N SER A 49 4.48 -4.87 2.59
CA SER A 49 5.80 -4.45 2.13
C SER A 49 6.80 -4.46 3.28
N ASP A 50 7.99 -4.93 2.97
CA ASP A 50 9.20 -4.76 3.77
C ASP A 50 10.24 -4.07 2.89
N HIS A 51 10.50 -2.80 3.19
CA HIS A 51 11.25 -1.89 2.35
C HIS A 51 10.75 -1.84 0.90
N ALA A 52 11.37 -2.58 0.00
CA ALA A 52 10.96 -2.64 -1.40
C ALA A 52 10.71 -4.07 -1.92
N SER A 53 10.68 -5.03 -1.00
CA SER A 53 10.06 -6.32 -1.22
C SER A 53 8.59 -6.27 -0.83
N VAL A 54 7.76 -7.02 -1.54
CA VAL A 54 6.34 -7.21 -1.23
C VAL A 54 6.06 -8.69 -0.95
N LEU A 55 5.11 -8.95 -0.05
CA LEU A 55 4.70 -10.30 0.30
C LEU A 55 3.77 -10.85 -0.78
N SER A 56 4.05 -12.06 -1.21
CA SER A 56 3.17 -12.82 -2.10
C SER A 56 2.20 -13.70 -1.30
N ILE A 57 1.16 -14.21 -1.97
CA ILE A 57 0.16 -15.10 -1.38
C ILE A 57 0.74 -16.43 -0.89
N THR A 58 1.93 -16.83 -1.37
CA THR A 58 2.65 -18.02 -0.89
C THR A 58 3.38 -17.77 0.42
N GLY A 59 3.48 -16.52 0.87
CA GLY A 59 4.26 -16.10 2.03
C GLY A 59 5.71 -15.74 1.71
N ASP A 60 6.11 -15.80 0.44
CA ASP A 60 7.45 -15.43 0.01
C ASP A 60 7.55 -13.92 -0.24
N TRP A 61 8.68 -13.33 0.13
CA TRP A 61 9.03 -11.95 -0.21
C TRP A 61 9.62 -11.88 -1.61
N GLU A 62 9.06 -11.02 -2.46
CA GLU A 62 9.58 -10.78 -3.80
C GLU A 62 9.80 -9.30 -4.07
N TRP A 63 10.84 -8.98 -4.85
CA TRP A 63 11.14 -7.60 -5.22
C TRP A 63 10.06 -7.01 -6.11
N GLU A 64 9.56 -5.81 -5.80
CA GLU A 64 8.53 -5.19 -6.62
C GLU A 64 9.12 -4.66 -7.95
N PRO A 65 8.69 -5.19 -9.12
CA PRO A 65 9.16 -4.69 -10.40
C PRO A 65 8.63 -3.28 -10.67
N SER A 66 9.28 -2.60 -11.61
CA SER A 66 8.82 -1.30 -12.08
C SER A 66 7.37 -1.38 -12.56
N PRO A 67 6.58 -0.29 -12.48
CA PRO A 67 5.16 -0.33 -12.84
C PRO A 67 4.86 -0.89 -14.24
N SER A 68 5.75 -0.64 -15.21
CA SER A 68 5.62 -1.14 -16.58
C SER A 68 5.96 -2.62 -16.75
N ASN A 69 6.68 -3.21 -15.79
CA ASN A 69 7.13 -4.60 -15.83
C ASN A 69 6.32 -5.50 -14.89
N ARG A 70 5.26 -4.97 -14.25
CA ARG A 70 4.32 -5.76 -13.47
C ARG A 70 3.38 -6.47 -14.43
N ASP A 71 3.38 -7.79 -14.38
CA ASP A 71 2.36 -8.60 -15.04
C ASP A 71 1.15 -8.80 -14.13
N ASP A 72 0.05 -9.26 -14.73
CA ASP A 72 -1.19 -9.52 -14.00
C ASP A 72 -1.01 -10.60 -12.94
N GLU A 73 -0.09 -11.55 -13.15
CA GLU A 73 0.19 -12.62 -12.20
C GLU A 73 0.83 -12.06 -10.91
N PHE A 74 1.82 -11.18 -11.05
CA PHE A 74 2.44 -10.46 -9.94
C PHE A 74 1.40 -9.66 -9.18
N ILE A 75 0.52 -8.94 -9.89
CA ILE A 75 -0.56 -8.18 -9.26
C ILE A 75 -1.48 -9.13 -8.50
N THR A 76 -1.96 -10.21 -9.10
CA THR A 76 -2.87 -11.17 -8.45
C THR A 76 -2.27 -11.76 -7.18
N ARG A 77 -0.98 -12.10 -7.18
CA ARG A 77 -0.35 -12.77 -6.03
C ARG A 77 0.12 -11.83 -4.92
N THR A 78 0.27 -10.53 -5.17
CA THR A 78 0.79 -9.56 -4.18
C THR A 78 -0.21 -8.49 -3.76
N ARG A 79 -1.40 -8.44 -4.37
CA ARG A 79 -2.41 -7.41 -4.12
C ARG A 79 -3.60 -7.97 -3.36
N PHE A 80 -3.69 -7.57 -2.10
CA PHE A 80 -4.71 -8.02 -1.17
C PHE A 80 -5.76 -6.93 -0.97
N ASP A 81 -6.93 -7.30 -0.45
CA ASP A 81 -7.78 -6.27 0.17
C ASP A 81 -7.15 -5.79 1.49
N LEU A 82 -7.71 -4.73 2.08
CA LEU A 82 -7.14 -4.15 3.30
C LEU A 82 -7.16 -5.15 4.48
N ALA A 83 -8.24 -5.92 4.62
CA ALA A 83 -8.40 -6.82 5.76
C ALA A 83 -7.38 -7.96 5.73
N ASP A 84 -7.21 -8.57 4.56
CA ASP A 84 -6.22 -9.62 4.32
C ASP A 84 -4.80 -9.07 4.44
N ALA A 85 -4.53 -7.88 3.89
CA ALA A 85 -3.21 -7.24 4.01
C ALA A 85 -2.82 -6.99 5.46
N MET A 86 -3.74 -6.46 6.28
CA MET A 86 -3.50 -6.21 7.70
C MET A 86 -3.23 -7.52 8.46
N LYS A 87 -4.03 -8.56 8.22
CA LYS A 87 -3.85 -9.87 8.84
C LYS A 87 -2.51 -10.51 8.48
N LEU A 88 -2.12 -10.43 7.20
CA LEU A 88 -0.82 -10.93 6.73
C LEU A 88 0.33 -10.15 7.38
N ALA A 89 0.23 -8.82 7.40
CA ALA A 89 1.26 -7.95 7.96
C ALA A 89 1.46 -8.18 9.48
N GLU A 90 0.39 -8.37 10.24
CA GLU A 90 0.46 -8.75 11.66
C GLU A 90 1.13 -10.12 11.85
N GLY A 91 0.79 -11.09 10.99
CA GLY A 91 1.39 -12.42 11.01
C GLY A 91 2.90 -12.39 10.81
N VAL A 92 3.37 -11.76 9.73
CA VAL A 92 4.80 -11.70 9.41
C VAL A 92 5.59 -10.83 10.40
N TYR A 93 4.98 -9.77 10.94
CA TYR A 93 5.62 -8.95 11.96
C TYR A 93 5.92 -9.75 13.23
N HIS A 94 4.98 -10.57 13.70
CA HIS A 94 5.20 -11.43 14.88
C HIS A 94 6.28 -12.49 14.64
N GLU A 95 6.40 -13.03 13.43
CA GLU A 95 7.47 -13.95 13.07
C GLU A 95 8.86 -13.28 13.07
N ASN A 96 8.93 -12.02 12.65
CA ASN A 96 10.16 -11.23 12.61
C ASN A 96 10.60 -10.75 14.01
N CYS A 97 9.67 -10.46 14.91
CA CYS A 97 9.96 -10.03 16.29
C CYS A 97 10.25 -11.19 17.25
N SER A 98 9.90 -12.43 16.90
CA SER A 98 10.13 -13.62 17.74
C SER A 98 11.53 -14.24 17.57
N LYS A 99 12.40 -13.64 16.74
CA LYS A 99 13.78 -14.06 16.46
C LYS A 99 14.78 -13.03 16.97
#